data_AF-A0A7S1WPT6-F1
#
_entry.id   AF-A0A7S1WPT6-F1
#
_cell.length_a   1.000
_cell.length_b   1.000
_cell.length_c   1.000
_cell.angle_alpha   90.00
_cell.angle_beta   90.00
_cell.angle_gamma   90.00
#
_symmetry.space_group_name_H-M   'P 1'
#
loop_
_entity.id
_entity.type
_entity.pdbx_description
1 polymer ?
#
loop_
_entity_poly.entity_id
_entity_poly.type
_entity_poly.pdbx_seq_one_letter_code
_entity_poly.pdbx_strand_id
1 'polypeptide(L)'
;PTGRRAYGFLEPTDHWFQAELNYEDGEPVGTIRLCYVEDHAAILSNFRSVGKSEWQPDLTSHKRRQALPTVLENDMGSNEANAHAEEGGRADERAEEQELGRREERRTAPG
;
A
#
# COMPACT_ATOMS: atom_id res chain seq x y z
N PRO A 1 -7.17 -19.61 19.38
CA PRO A 1 -5.80 -19.93 18.92
C PRO A 1 -4.78 -19.72 20.06
N THR A 2 -4.21 -20.81 20.58
CA THR A 2 -3.06 -20.73 21.50
C THR A 2 -1.79 -20.58 20.65
N GLY A 3 -1.26 -19.36 20.54
CA GLY A 3 -0.02 -19.12 19.80
C GLY A 3 1.19 -19.67 20.55
N ARG A 4 2.05 -20.45 19.87
CA ARG A 4 3.40 -20.78 20.35
C ARG A 4 4.36 -19.67 19.92
N ARG A 5 5.39 -19.41 20.74
CA ARG A 5 6.47 -18.46 20.41
C ARG A 5 7.68 -19.22 19.88
N ALA A 6 8.25 -18.73 18.79
CA ALA A 6 9.49 -19.23 18.22
C ALA A 6 10.53 -18.12 18.22
N TYR A 7 11.80 -18.47 18.39
CA TYR A 7 12.91 -17.54 18.51
C TYR A 7 14.09 -18.02 17.68
N GLY A 8 14.91 -17.07 17.25
CA GLY A 8 16.13 -17.30 16.50
C GLY A 8 16.94 -16.02 16.41
N PHE A 9 18.22 -16.14 16.04
CA PHE A 9 19.11 -15.01 15.84
C PHE A 9 19.25 -14.72 14.36
N LEU A 10 18.98 -13.47 13.97
CA LEU A 10 19.09 -13.03 12.58
C LEU A 10 20.55 -12.76 12.24
N GLU A 11 21.06 -13.49 11.26
CA GLU A 11 22.38 -13.34 10.70
C GLU A 11 22.29 -12.69 9.31
N PRO A 12 23.15 -11.69 9.01
CA PRO A 12 23.17 -11.09 7.69
C PRO A 12 23.68 -12.08 6.64
N THR A 13 23.01 -12.15 5.50
CA THR A 13 23.38 -12.96 4.34
C THR A 13 22.99 -12.21 3.07
N ASP A 14 23.97 -11.61 2.40
CA ASP A 14 23.78 -10.71 1.27
C ASP A 14 22.81 -9.55 1.62
N HIS A 15 21.66 -9.50 0.95
CA HIS A 15 20.61 -8.50 1.16
C HIS A 15 19.53 -8.95 2.16
N TRP A 16 19.69 -10.12 2.76
CA TRP A 16 18.74 -10.73 3.68
C TRP A 16 19.32 -10.84 5.08
N PHE A 17 18.43 -10.89 6.07
CA PHE A 17 18.72 -11.38 7.42
C PHE A 17 18.01 -12.71 7.61
N GLN A 18 18.73 -13.76 7.99
CA GLN A 18 18.19 -15.11 8.08
C GLN A 18 18.35 -15.68 9.49
N ALA A 19 17.38 -16.46 9.94
CA ALA A 19 17.45 -17.13 11.24
C ALA A 19 16.82 -18.52 11.16
N GLU A 20 17.45 -19.49 11.83
CA GLU A 20 16.77 -20.73 12.22
C GLU A 20 15.89 -20.44 13.44
N LEU A 21 14.64 -20.88 13.38
CA LEU A 21 13.65 -20.66 14.42
C LEU A 21 13.41 -21.96 15.19
N ASN A 22 13.46 -21.87 16.51
CA ASN A 22 13.12 -22.95 17.42
C ASN A 22 12.02 -22.49 18.39
N TYR A 23 11.15 -23.42 18.79
CA TYR A 23 10.26 -23.21 19.92
C TYR A 23 11.04 -23.19 21.24
N GLU A 24 10.38 -22.79 22.33
CA GLU A 24 10.99 -22.71 23.67
C GLU A 24 11.51 -24.07 24.20
N ASP A 25 10.90 -25.17 23.75
CA ASP A 25 11.33 -26.55 24.04
C ASP A 25 12.50 -27.04 23.16
N GLY A 26 12.99 -26.19 22.24
CA GLY A 26 14.05 -26.51 21.29
C GLY A 26 13.59 -27.25 20.04
N GLU A 27 12.28 -27.50 19.86
CA GLU A 27 11.75 -28.09 18.63
C GLU A 27 11.95 -27.13 17.44
N PRO A 28 12.54 -27.59 16.32
CA PRO A 28 12.79 -26.74 15.16
C PRO A 28 11.49 -26.39 14.43
N VAL A 29 11.35 -25.13 14.04
CA VAL A 29 10.17 -24.61 13.32
C VAL A 29 10.47 -24.45 11.83
N GLY A 30 11.67 -23.96 11.50
CA GLY A 30 12.10 -23.71 10.13
C GLY A 30 13.12 -22.57 10.06
N THR A 31 13.33 -22.06 8.85
CA THR A 31 14.19 -20.89 8.60
C THR A 31 13.35 -19.73 8.13
N ILE A 32 13.57 -18.54 8.68
CA ILE A 32 12.99 -17.28 8.19
C ILE A 32 14.09 -16.45 7.53
N ARG A 33 13.72 -15.70 6.49
CA ARG A 33 14.53 -14.61 5.93
C ARG A 33 13.72 -13.33 5.85
N LEU A 34 14.38 -12.21 6.13
CA LEU A 34 13.81 -10.87 6.13
C LEU A 34 14.67 -9.94 5.28
N CYS A 35 14.05 -9.12 4.44
CA CYS A 35 14.72 -8.09 3.67
C CYS A 35 13.93 -6.78 3.79
N TYR A 36 14.60 -5.69 4.10
CA TYR A 36 13.99 -4.37 4.07
C TYR A 36 14.12 -3.78 2.66
N VAL A 37 12.99 -3.42 2.06
CA VAL A 37 12.93 -2.80 0.73
C VAL A 37 12.67 -1.31 0.90
N GLU A 38 13.71 -0.52 0.67
CA GLU A 38 13.71 0.93 0.93
C GLU A 38 12.67 1.67 0.10
N ASP A 39 12.59 1.39 -1.21
CA ASP A 39 11.68 2.04 -2.16
C ASP A 39 10.19 1.94 -1.76
N HIS A 40 9.84 0.91 -0.99
CA HIS A 40 8.48 0.63 -0.57
C HIS A 40 8.26 0.80 0.94
N ALA A 41 9.30 1.18 1.68
CA ALA A 41 9.32 1.22 3.13
C ALA A 41 8.67 -0.04 3.76
N ALA A 42 9.04 -1.21 3.22
CA ALA A 42 8.39 -2.49 3.49
C ALA A 42 9.41 -3.56 3.91
N ILE A 43 8.93 -4.57 4.63
CA ILE A 43 9.69 -5.77 4.93
C ILE A 43 9.14 -6.90 4.07
N LEU A 44 10.00 -7.49 3.24
CA LEU A 44 9.76 -8.79 2.64
C LEU A 44 10.19 -9.86 3.64
N SER A 45 9.30 -10.81 3.88
CA SER A 45 9.53 -11.94 4.77
C SER A 45 9.22 -13.23 4.04
N ASN A 46 9.98 -14.26 4.35
CA ASN A 46 9.87 -15.50 3.63
C ASN A 46 10.32 -16.67 4.51
N PHE A 47 9.65 -17.81 4.37
CA PHE A 47 9.78 -18.91 5.32
C PHE A 47 10.02 -20.24 4.62
N ARG A 48 10.87 -21.08 5.22
CA ARG A 48 11.17 -22.43 4.76
C ARG A 48 10.96 -23.39 5.91
N SER A 49 10.05 -24.35 5.72
CA SER A 49 9.76 -25.38 6.72
C SER A 49 10.94 -26.33 6.93
N VAL A 50 11.03 -26.94 8.11
CA VAL A 50 12.07 -27.93 8.43
C VAL A 50 12.08 -29.06 7.38
N GLY A 51 13.28 -29.41 6.92
CA GLY A 51 13.49 -30.49 5.95
C GLY A 51 13.02 -30.19 4.53
N LYS A 52 12.55 -28.96 4.25
CA LYS A 52 12.24 -28.51 2.89
C LYS A 52 13.40 -27.71 2.32
N SER A 53 13.65 -27.89 1.03
CA SER A 53 14.62 -27.10 0.26
C SER A 53 14.03 -25.79 -0.24
N GLU A 54 12.72 -25.78 -0.50
CA GLU A 54 12.02 -24.66 -1.15
C GLU A 54 11.48 -23.65 -0.13
N TRP A 55 11.64 -22.37 -0.48
CA TRP A 55 11.03 -21.26 0.24
C TRP A 55 9.55 -21.14 -0.14
N GLN A 56 8.72 -20.74 0.82
CA GLN A 56 7.33 -20.37 0.58
C GLN A 56 7.24 -19.05 -0.22
N PRO A 57 6.06 -18.60 -0.66
CA PRO A 57 5.90 -17.30 -1.30
C PRO A 57 6.24 -16.12 -0.37
N ASP A 58 6.74 -15.03 -0.96
CA ASP A 58 7.08 -13.81 -0.21
C ASP A 58 5.85 -13.16 0.42
N LEU A 59 5.99 -12.70 1.65
CA LEU A 59 5.00 -11.90 2.37
C LEU A 59 5.55 -10.50 2.59
N THR A 60 4.83 -9.49 2.09
CA THR A 60 5.19 -8.08 2.25
C THR A 60 4.44 -7.47 3.43
N SER A 61 5.17 -6.82 4.34
CA SER A 61 4.61 -6.08 5.47
C SER A 61 4.99 -4.61 5.40
N HIS A 62 4.03 -3.72 5.64
CA HIS A 62 4.25 -2.27 5.62
C HIS A 62 4.17 -1.69 7.03
N LYS A 63 4.96 -0.65 7.28
CA LYS A 63 4.82 0.14 8.51
C LYS A 63 3.43 0.76 8.54
N ARG A 64 2.64 0.45 9.58
CA ARG A 64 1.32 1.06 9.79
C ARG A 64 1.51 2.58 9.95
N ARG A 65 0.91 3.37 9.06
CA ARG A 65 0.78 4.82 9.28
C ARG A 65 -0.16 5.02 10.46
N GLN A 66 0.36 5.54 11.57
CA GLN A 66 -0.51 6.09 12.61
C GLN A 66 -1.07 7.40 12.07
N ALA A 67 -2.39 7.49 11.93
CA ALA A 67 -3.02 8.79 11.75
C ALA A 67 -2.78 9.60 13.02
N LEU A 68 -2.28 10.83 12.87
CA LEU A 68 -2.22 11.76 14.00
C LEU A 68 -3.65 11.93 14.54
N PRO A 69 -3.85 12.04 15.87
CA PRO A 69 -5.16 12.38 16.41
C PRO A 69 -5.58 13.71 15.81
N THR A 70 -6.67 13.72 15.03
CA THR A 70 -7.30 14.97 14.57
C THR A 70 -7.69 15.72 15.84
N VAL A 71 -7.00 16.81 16.15
CA VAL A 71 -7.47 17.77 17.15
C VAL A 71 -8.80 18.27 16.60
N LEU A 72 -9.90 17.86 17.22
CA LEU A 72 -11.18 18.52 17.03
C LEU A 72 -10.98 19.95 17.50
N GLU A 73 -10.75 20.87 16.57
CA GLU A 73 -10.83 22.29 16.85
C GLU A 73 -12.24 22.55 17.38
N ASN A 74 -12.33 22.90 18.66
CA ASN A 74 -13.56 23.41 19.24
C ASN A 74 -13.89 24.71 18.53
N ASP A 75 -14.85 24.62 17.63
CA ASP A 75 -15.48 25.70 16.90
C ASP A 75 -16.08 26.69 17.92
N MET A 76 -15.34 27.76 18.24
CA MET A 76 -15.88 28.93 18.92
C MET A 76 -16.81 29.63 17.93
N GLY A 77 -18.04 29.11 17.87
CA GLY A 77 -19.15 29.65 17.10
C GLY A 77 -19.32 31.13 17.36
N SER A 78 -18.98 31.90 16.33
CA SER A 78 -19.14 33.34 16.24
C SER A 78 -20.63 33.66 16.15
N ASN A 79 -21.11 34.53 17.04
CA ASN A 79 -22.49 34.98 17.08
C ASN A 79 -22.84 35.80 15.83
N GLU A 80 -23.98 35.48 15.24
CA GLU A 80 -24.51 36.03 13.99
C GLU A 80 -24.86 37.52 14.08
N ALA A 81 -24.61 38.28 13.01
CA ALA A 81 -25.38 39.47 12.68
C ALA A 81 -25.31 39.84 11.18
N ASN A 82 -26.35 39.40 10.46
CA ASN A 82 -27.23 40.19 9.60
C ASN A 82 -26.76 40.76 8.23
N ALA A 83 -27.30 40.12 7.18
CA ALA A 83 -28.15 40.64 6.09
C ALA A 83 -27.74 41.81 5.16
N HIS A 84 -27.76 41.52 3.85
CA HIS A 84 -28.60 42.12 2.77
C HIS A 84 -27.89 41.95 1.40
N ALA A 85 -28.39 41.09 0.50
CA ALA A 85 -29.41 41.31 -0.55
C ALA A 85 -28.76 41.70 -1.90
N GLU A 86 -28.77 40.78 -2.89
CA GLU A 86 -29.54 40.83 -4.16
C GLU A 86 -28.87 41.72 -5.25
N GLU A 87 -28.92 41.52 -6.57
CA GLU A 87 -29.51 40.58 -7.53
C GLU A 87 -28.87 40.89 -8.91
N GLY A 88 -28.92 39.95 -9.86
CA GLY A 88 -28.87 40.21 -11.33
C GLY A 88 -27.53 39.91 -12.03
N GLY A 89 -27.44 39.21 -13.16
CA GLY A 89 -28.42 38.55 -14.03
C GLY A 89 -27.74 38.10 -15.34
N ARG A 90 -28.37 37.13 -16.04
CA ARG A 90 -28.18 36.67 -17.45
C ARG A 90 -26.87 35.93 -17.78
N ALA A 91 -26.86 34.64 -18.13
CA ALA A 91 -27.49 33.91 -19.25
C ALA A 91 -26.88 34.22 -20.63
N ASP A 92 -26.03 33.30 -21.11
CA ASP A 92 -25.78 32.88 -22.50
C ASP A 92 -25.13 31.48 -22.37
N GLU A 93 -25.78 30.35 -22.67
CA GLU A 93 -26.02 29.77 -24.02
C GLU A 93 -24.81 29.90 -24.95
N ARG A 94 -24.37 28.95 -25.76
CA ARG A 94 -24.58 27.52 -26.09
C ARG A 94 -23.68 27.30 -27.33
N ALA A 95 -23.43 26.04 -27.69
CA ALA A 95 -22.86 25.59 -28.98
C ALA A 95 -21.33 25.74 -29.12
N GLU A 96 -20.53 24.82 -29.67
CA GLU A 96 -20.73 23.71 -30.62
C GLU A 96 -19.83 22.52 -30.18
N GLU A 97 -20.29 21.27 -30.05
CA GLU A 97 -20.55 20.29 -31.12
C GLU A 97 -19.38 20.08 -32.10
N GLN A 98 -18.66 18.97 -31.97
CA GLN A 98 -18.74 17.82 -32.90
C GLN A 98 -18.04 18.02 -34.25
N GLU A 99 -16.85 17.44 -34.38
CA GLU A 99 -16.28 16.98 -35.65
C GLU A 99 -15.36 15.79 -35.28
N LEU A 100 -15.74 14.52 -35.30
CA LEU A 100 -16.39 13.69 -36.33
C LEU A 100 -15.68 13.72 -37.70
N GLY A 101 -14.46 13.20 -37.70
CA GLY A 101 -14.17 12.02 -38.50
C GLY A 101 -13.56 12.20 -39.89
N ARG A 102 -13.09 11.04 -40.38
CA ARG A 102 -12.66 10.71 -41.75
C ARG A 102 -11.22 11.08 -42.13
N ARG A 103 -10.33 10.12 -41.91
CA ARG A 103 -9.84 9.29 -43.03
C ARG A 103 -9.19 8.03 -42.46
N GLU A 104 -9.72 6.82 -42.67
CA GLU A 104 -9.65 6.05 -43.93
C GLU A 104 -8.24 6.17 -44.55
N GLU A 105 -7.53 5.14 -44.95
CA GLU A 105 -7.74 3.71 -45.11
C GLU A 105 -6.43 3.28 -45.80
N ARG A 106 -6.08 1.99 -45.74
CA ARG A 106 -5.15 1.31 -46.68
C ARG A 106 -3.66 1.68 -46.59
N ARG A 107 -2.91 0.71 -46.05
CA ARG A 107 -1.93 -0.09 -46.81
C ARG A 107 -1.77 -1.41 -46.04
N THR A 108 -2.46 -2.48 -46.45
CA THR A 108 -1.92 -3.59 -47.27
C THR A 108 -0.59 -4.12 -46.73
N ALA A 109 -0.33 -5.41 -46.48
CA ALA A 109 -1.03 -6.68 -46.39
C ALA A 109 0.07 -7.67 -45.88
N PRO A 110 -0.27 -8.87 -45.38
CA PRO A 110 0.69 -9.85 -44.86
C PRO A 110 1.23 -10.77 -45.96
N GLY A 111 2.33 -11.49 -45.68
CA GLY A 111 2.82 -12.62 -46.50
C GLY A 111 4.31 -12.56 -46.80
#